data_AF-A0A552V1W4-F1
#
_entry.id   AF-A0A552V1W4-F1
#
_cell.length_a   1.000
_cell.length_b   1.000
_cell.length_c   1.000
_cell.angle_alpha   90.00
_cell.angle_beta   90.00
_cell.angle_gamma   90.00
#
_symmetry.space_group_name_H-M   'P 1'
#
loop_
_entity.id
_entity.type
_entity.pdbx_description
1 polymer ?
#
loop_
_entity_poly.entity_id
_entity_poly.type
_entity_poly.pdbx_seq_one_letter_code
_entity_poly.pdbx_strand_id
1 'polypeptide(L)'
;MNAVKHLYIIIACIVCLVSCGADQHPQEANDLADNNIANPKGNTMKITVSTTIFTATLLENATVNDFKRLLPLTVSMSELNGNEKYADLPVKLSTNAVNPGTIETGDLMLFGPNALVVFYKTFPASYTYTKLGKINNTEGLAAALGTGNVSVTFELQ
;
A
#
# COMPACT_ATOMS: atom_id res chain seq x y z
N MET A 1 18.60 -50.69 37.76
CA MET A 1 18.53 -51.07 39.19
C MET A 1 19.75 -50.46 39.87
N ASN A 2 19.52 -49.72 40.96
CA ASN A 2 20.49 -49.19 41.95
C ASN A 2 21.21 -47.88 41.53
N ALA A 3 20.76 -46.72 42.04
CA ALA A 3 21.04 -46.14 43.37
C ALA A 3 22.35 -45.32 43.33
N VAL A 4 22.31 -43.99 43.11
CA VAL A 4 22.20 -42.87 44.09
C VAL A 4 23.24 -42.93 45.22
N LYS A 5 23.76 -41.73 45.57
CA LYS A 5 24.32 -41.24 46.86
C LYS A 5 25.84 -41.10 46.87
N HIS A 6 26.48 -40.08 47.43
CA HIS A 6 26.18 -38.76 48.01
C HIS A 6 27.57 -38.19 48.35
N LEU A 7 27.85 -36.89 48.17
CA LEU A 7 28.58 -36.12 49.20
C LEU A 7 28.50 -34.62 48.92
N TYR A 8 27.67 -33.93 49.70
CA TYR A 8 27.62 -32.48 49.77
C TYR A 8 28.67 -32.00 50.78
N ILE A 9 29.53 -31.07 50.39
CA ILE A 9 30.31 -30.25 51.32
C ILE A 9 29.68 -28.87 51.36
N ILE A 10 29.07 -28.57 52.50
CA ILE A 10 28.54 -27.27 52.87
C ILE A 10 29.69 -26.49 53.50
N ILE A 11 30.04 -25.33 52.95
CA ILE A 11 30.69 -24.26 53.71
C ILE A 11 29.88 -23.00 53.43
N ALA A 12 29.19 -22.54 54.48
CA ALA A 12 28.33 -21.38 54.48
C ALA A 12 29.02 -20.19 55.18
N CYS A 13 28.55 -19.01 54.79
CA CYS A 13 28.57 -17.73 55.49
C CYS A 13 29.86 -16.90 55.48
N ILE A 14 29.86 -15.88 54.60
CA ILE A 14 30.02 -14.50 55.06
C ILE A 14 28.88 -13.67 54.44
N VAL A 15 28.04 -13.09 55.29
CA VAL A 15 27.02 -12.10 54.94
C VAL A 15 27.60 -10.72 55.25
N CYS A 16 27.64 -9.84 54.26
CA CYS A 16 27.78 -8.40 54.46
C CYS A 16 26.64 -7.66 53.74
N LEU A 17 26.13 -6.65 54.42
CA LEU A 17 24.87 -5.96 54.18
C LEU A 17 24.95 -4.94 53.03
N VAL A 18 23.84 -4.86 52.29
CA VAL A 18 23.29 -3.78 51.43
C VAL A 18 24.06 -2.46 51.27
N SER A 19 24.23 -2.05 50.01
CA SER A 19 24.00 -0.67 49.57
C SER A 19 23.36 -0.68 48.17
N CYS A 20 22.34 0.15 47.99
CA CYS A 20 21.55 0.33 46.76
C CYS A 20 22.23 1.37 45.85
N GLY A 21 22.29 1.12 44.54
CA GLY A 21 22.74 2.14 43.59
C GLY A 21 22.99 1.64 42.17
N ALA A 22 22.03 1.95 41.30
CA ALA A 22 22.10 2.30 39.87
C ALA A 22 22.89 1.45 38.84
N ASP A 23 22.17 1.18 37.75
CA ASP A 23 22.54 0.66 36.42
C ASP A 23 23.87 1.18 35.82
N GLN A 24 24.59 0.33 35.06
CA GLN A 24 24.44 0.23 33.59
C GLN A 24 25.35 -0.85 32.93
N HIS A 25 24.69 -1.73 32.17
CA HIS A 25 25.01 -2.32 30.86
C HIS A 25 26.21 -3.29 30.67
N PRO A 26 25.92 -4.49 30.12
CA PRO A 26 26.63 -5.00 28.95
C PRO A 26 25.72 -5.08 27.73
N GLN A 27 26.26 -4.68 26.58
CA GLN A 27 25.61 -4.73 25.28
C GLN A 27 25.70 -6.15 24.73
N GLU A 28 24.56 -6.83 24.59
CA GLU A 28 24.42 -7.99 23.71
C GLU A 28 23.31 -7.71 22.68
N ALA A 29 23.70 -7.84 21.43
CA ALA A 29 22.87 -7.62 20.25
C ALA A 29 21.70 -8.59 20.20
N ASN A 30 20.54 -8.08 19.82
CA ASN A 30 19.55 -8.91 19.13
C ASN A 30 18.95 -8.08 17.99
N ASP A 31 19.46 -8.35 16.78
CA ASP A 31 18.90 -7.90 15.51
C ASP A 31 17.47 -8.44 15.38
N LEU A 32 16.50 -7.65 15.83
CA LEU A 32 15.12 -7.81 15.38
C LEU A 32 14.99 -7.03 14.09
N ALA A 33 15.00 -7.78 12.98
CA ALA A 33 14.73 -7.33 11.63
C ALA A 33 13.61 -6.27 11.61
N ASP A 34 14.03 -5.02 11.44
CA ASP A 34 13.17 -3.92 11.08
C ASP A 34 12.68 -4.17 9.65
N ASN A 35 11.59 -4.91 9.51
CA ASN A 35 10.78 -4.91 8.29
C ASN A 35 10.04 -3.58 8.19
N ASN A 36 10.78 -2.47 8.18
CA ASN A 36 10.32 -1.20 7.64
C ASN A 36 10.13 -1.43 6.14
N ILE A 37 8.97 -1.99 5.78
CA ILE A 37 8.43 -1.86 4.43
C ILE A 37 8.24 -0.36 4.24
N ALA A 38 9.30 0.30 3.77
CA ALA A 38 9.30 1.74 3.56
C ALA A 38 8.14 2.06 2.63
N ASN A 39 7.13 2.76 3.17
CA ASN A 39 6.01 3.19 2.36
C ASN A 39 6.55 4.15 1.29
N PRO A 40 6.29 3.91 -0.01
CA PRO A 40 6.80 4.78 -1.06
C PRO A 40 6.35 6.23 -0.82
N LYS A 41 7.32 7.14 -0.72
CA LYS A 41 7.09 8.56 -0.41
C LYS A 41 6.72 9.31 -1.69
N GLY A 42 5.82 10.28 -1.58
CA GLY A 42 5.28 11.05 -2.71
C GLY A 42 3.80 10.77 -2.93
N ASN A 43 3.05 11.77 -3.39
CA ASN A 43 1.63 11.68 -3.71
C ASN A 43 1.34 11.99 -5.19
N THR A 44 2.37 12.30 -5.99
CA THR A 44 2.23 12.49 -7.42
C THR A 44 2.57 11.19 -8.15
N MET A 45 1.76 10.86 -9.15
CA MET A 45 1.91 9.67 -9.97
C MET A 45 1.88 10.06 -11.44
N LYS A 46 2.81 9.49 -12.21
CA LYS A 46 2.82 9.54 -13.67
C LYS A 46 1.98 8.38 -14.21
N ILE A 47 1.09 8.68 -15.14
CA ILE A 47 0.29 7.69 -15.86
C ILE A 47 0.62 7.80 -17.34
N THR A 48 1.15 6.73 -17.92
CA THR A 48 1.52 6.68 -19.33
C THR A 48 0.53 5.81 -20.08
N VAL A 49 -0.09 6.38 -21.11
CA VAL A 49 -0.98 5.70 -22.05
C VAL A 49 -0.39 5.85 -23.44
N SER A 50 0.18 4.77 -23.99
CA SER A 50 1.01 4.84 -25.21
C SER A 50 2.13 5.88 -25.09
N THR A 51 2.05 7.00 -25.83
CA THR A 51 3.02 8.11 -25.77
C THR A 51 2.52 9.31 -24.97
N THR A 52 1.27 9.29 -24.51
CA THR A 52 0.66 10.38 -23.75
C THR A 52 0.91 10.18 -22.26
N ILE A 53 1.32 11.24 -21.58
CA ILE A 53 1.62 11.25 -20.15
C ILE A 53 0.61 12.14 -19.44
N PHE A 54 0.03 11.60 -18.36
CA PHE A 54 -0.82 12.32 -17.43
C PHE A 54 -0.16 12.30 -16.04
N THR A 55 -0.48 13.30 -15.23
CA THR A 55 -0.11 13.34 -13.82
C THR A 55 -1.37 13.18 -12.98
N ALA A 56 -1.30 12.36 -11.93
CA ALA A 56 -2.37 12.21 -10.95
C ALA A 56 -1.87 12.54 -9.55
N THR A 57 -2.76 13.09 -8.74
CA THR A 57 -2.55 13.27 -7.31
C THR A 57 -3.25 12.15 -6.56
N LEU A 58 -2.49 11.39 -5.78
CA LEU A 58 -2.96 10.31 -4.92
C LEU A 58 -3.36 10.85 -3.54
N LEU A 59 -4.38 10.25 -2.94
CA LEU A 59 -4.82 10.55 -1.58
C LEU A 59 -3.85 9.97 -0.54
N GLU A 60 -3.95 10.45 0.69
CA GLU A 60 -3.19 9.92 1.83
C GLU A 60 -4.08 8.97 2.65
N ASN A 61 -4.05 7.67 2.32
CA ASN A 61 -4.78 6.65 3.06
C ASN A 61 -4.12 5.26 2.93
N ALA A 62 -4.59 4.29 3.73
CA ALA A 62 -4.03 2.94 3.77
C ALA A 62 -4.12 2.21 2.42
N THR A 63 -5.24 2.32 1.72
CA THR A 63 -5.42 1.73 0.39
C THR A 63 -4.41 2.25 -0.62
N VAL A 64 -4.15 3.56 -0.63
CA VAL A 64 -3.16 4.17 -1.51
C VAL A 64 -1.75 3.71 -1.15
N ASN A 65 -1.44 3.55 0.13
CA ASN A 65 -0.14 2.99 0.55
C ASN A 65 0.03 1.56 0.02
N ASP A 66 -1.03 0.75 0.02
CA ASP A 66 -1.01 -0.59 -0.56
C ASP A 66 -0.83 -0.55 -2.08
N PHE A 67 -1.57 0.32 -2.76
CA PHE A 67 -1.46 0.53 -4.20
C PHE A 67 -0.05 0.99 -4.62
N LYS A 68 0.56 1.93 -3.88
CA LYS A 68 1.92 2.43 -4.16
C LYS A 68 2.97 1.33 -4.14
N ARG A 69 2.81 0.29 -3.33
CA ARG A 69 3.73 -0.86 -3.28
C ARG A 69 3.65 -1.76 -4.52
N LEU A 70 2.65 -1.57 -5.38
CA LEU A 70 2.55 -2.24 -6.68
C LEU A 70 3.27 -1.47 -7.79
N LEU A 71 3.67 -0.21 -7.55
CA LEU A 71 4.29 0.62 -8.57
C LEU A 71 5.79 0.31 -8.72
N PRO A 72 6.36 0.36 -9.94
CA PRO A 72 5.69 0.64 -11.20
C PRO A 72 4.79 -0.51 -11.65
N LEU A 73 3.58 -0.17 -12.14
CA LEU A 73 2.57 -1.14 -12.55
C LEU A 73 2.15 -0.88 -13.99
N THR A 74 2.32 -1.88 -14.86
CA THR A 74 1.74 -1.86 -16.21
C THR A 74 0.62 -2.87 -16.30
N VAL A 75 -0.58 -2.43 -16.67
CA VAL A 75 -1.77 -3.28 -16.83
C VAL A 75 -2.44 -3.04 -18.18
N SER A 76 -3.00 -4.09 -18.75
CA SER A 76 -3.95 -3.97 -19.86
C SER A 76 -5.33 -3.68 -19.27
N MET A 77 -5.86 -2.49 -19.50
CA MET A 77 -7.16 -2.08 -19.02
C MET A 77 -8.23 -2.27 -20.09
N SER A 78 -9.35 -2.89 -19.72
CA SER A 78 -10.49 -3.15 -20.59
C SER A 78 -11.47 -1.98 -20.62
N GLU A 79 -12.07 -1.73 -21.78
CA GLU A 79 -13.18 -0.79 -21.90
C GLU A 79 -14.43 -1.35 -21.22
N LEU A 80 -15.13 -0.49 -20.48
CA LEU A 80 -16.43 -0.82 -19.90
C LEU A 80 -17.36 0.39 -19.99
N ASN A 81 -18.61 0.15 -20.40
CA ASN A 81 -19.70 1.13 -20.43
C ASN A 81 -19.47 2.43 -21.22
N GLY A 82 -18.33 2.60 -21.90
CA GLY A 82 -18.02 3.82 -22.65
C GLY A 82 -17.71 5.02 -21.76
N ASN A 83 -17.35 4.82 -20.49
CA ASN A 83 -17.01 5.87 -19.53
C ASN A 83 -15.81 5.51 -18.62
N GLU A 84 -15.35 4.27 -18.63
CA GLU A 84 -14.31 3.77 -17.72
C GLU A 84 -13.39 2.75 -18.38
N LYS A 85 -12.15 2.67 -17.87
CA LYS A 85 -11.23 1.57 -18.11
C LYS A 85 -11.01 0.84 -16.80
N TYR A 86 -10.94 -0.48 -16.82
CA TYR A 86 -10.63 -1.26 -15.61
C TYR A 86 -9.63 -2.38 -15.83
N ALA A 87 -8.90 -2.76 -14.76
CA ALA A 87 -8.05 -3.94 -14.73
C ALA A 87 -8.06 -4.57 -13.33
N ASP A 88 -8.01 -5.90 -13.26
CA ASP A 88 -7.82 -6.60 -12.00
C ASP A 88 -6.36 -6.54 -11.55
N LEU A 89 -6.12 -6.13 -10.32
CA LEU A 89 -4.83 -6.20 -9.65
C LEU A 89 -4.52 -7.64 -9.22
N PRO A 90 -3.24 -8.05 -9.22
CA PRO A 90 -2.82 -9.40 -8.83
C PRO A 90 -3.02 -9.69 -7.33
N VAL A 91 -3.29 -8.67 -6.53
CA VAL A 91 -3.51 -8.75 -5.09
C VAL A 91 -4.74 -7.95 -4.68
N LYS A 92 -5.36 -8.34 -3.56
CA LYS A 92 -6.42 -7.57 -2.91
C LYS A 92 -5.79 -6.49 -2.04
N LEU A 93 -6.29 -5.26 -2.15
CA LEU A 93 -5.90 -4.12 -1.34
C LEU A 93 -6.91 -3.91 -0.21
N SER A 94 -6.50 -3.16 0.82
CA SER A 94 -7.45 -2.64 1.80
C SER A 94 -8.46 -1.70 1.13
N THR A 95 -9.69 -1.63 1.63
CA THR A 95 -10.74 -0.79 1.02
C THR A 95 -11.47 0.04 2.05
N ASN A 96 -11.84 1.26 1.67
CA ASN A 96 -12.78 2.11 2.39
C ASN A 96 -13.82 2.64 1.40
N ALA A 97 -14.70 1.74 0.96
CA ALA A 97 -15.59 1.99 -0.16
C ALA A 97 -16.77 2.87 0.26
N VAL A 98 -16.97 3.97 -0.45
CA VAL A 98 -18.08 4.90 -0.26
C VAL A 98 -18.70 5.24 -1.61
N ASN A 99 -19.98 5.63 -1.62
CA ASN A 99 -20.58 6.17 -2.84
C ASN A 99 -20.16 7.64 -2.97
N PRO A 100 -19.47 8.04 -4.05
CA PRO A 100 -18.99 9.42 -4.21
C PRO A 100 -20.11 10.41 -4.64
N GLY A 101 -21.32 9.94 -4.92
CA GLY A 101 -22.43 10.67 -5.52
C GLY A 101 -22.23 10.89 -7.02
N THR A 102 -21.10 11.49 -7.39
CA THR A 102 -20.70 11.74 -8.77
C THR A 102 -19.29 11.21 -9.00
N ILE A 103 -19.12 10.46 -10.09
CA ILE A 103 -17.80 10.16 -10.64
C ILE A 103 -17.42 11.30 -11.56
N GLU A 104 -16.18 11.79 -11.43
CA GLU A 104 -15.64 12.84 -12.27
C GLU A 104 -14.62 12.27 -13.26
N THR A 105 -14.55 12.86 -14.47
CA THR A 105 -13.44 12.57 -15.40
C THR A 105 -12.10 12.70 -14.69
N GLY A 106 -11.25 11.69 -14.86
CA GLY A 106 -9.93 11.60 -14.25
C GLY A 106 -9.91 10.92 -12.88
N ASP A 107 -11.06 10.54 -12.31
CA ASP A 107 -11.08 9.80 -11.05
C ASP A 107 -10.38 8.44 -11.20
N LEU A 108 -9.50 8.14 -10.24
CA LEU A 108 -8.78 6.88 -10.11
C LEU A 108 -9.27 6.18 -8.84
N MET A 109 -9.88 5.01 -8.99
CA MET A 109 -10.57 4.33 -7.89
C MET A 109 -10.37 2.81 -7.92
N LEU A 110 -10.71 2.15 -6.81
CA LEU A 110 -10.95 0.70 -6.75
C LEU A 110 -12.44 0.41 -6.70
N PHE A 111 -12.89 -0.51 -7.55
CA PHE A 111 -14.14 -1.23 -7.38
C PHE A 111 -13.86 -2.56 -6.66
N GLY A 112 -14.50 -2.79 -5.51
CA GLY A 112 -14.12 -3.88 -4.62
C GLY A 112 -12.65 -3.80 -4.19
N PRO A 113 -12.00 -4.94 -3.88
CA PRO A 113 -10.65 -4.95 -3.32
C PRO A 113 -9.52 -4.94 -4.36
N ASN A 114 -9.80 -5.13 -5.65
CA ASN A 114 -8.75 -5.35 -6.65
C ASN A 114 -9.04 -4.84 -8.06
N ALA A 115 -10.24 -4.36 -8.39
CA ALA A 115 -10.47 -3.80 -9.73
C ALA A 115 -10.08 -2.33 -9.75
N LEU A 116 -8.93 -2.01 -10.38
CA LEU A 116 -8.46 -0.65 -10.61
C LEU A 116 -9.25 -0.01 -11.75
N VAL A 117 -9.80 1.18 -11.53
CA VAL A 117 -10.66 1.89 -12.49
C VAL A 117 -10.14 3.30 -12.76
N VAL A 118 -10.06 3.66 -14.04
CA VAL A 118 -9.82 5.03 -14.51
C VAL A 118 -11.06 5.52 -15.24
N PHE A 119 -11.70 6.56 -14.71
CA PHE A 119 -12.88 7.17 -15.33
C PHE A 119 -12.47 8.29 -16.28
N TYR A 120 -13.03 8.29 -17.49
CA TYR A 120 -12.76 9.31 -18.51
C TYR A 120 -14.00 10.09 -18.94
N LYS A 121 -15.12 9.90 -18.24
CA LYS A 121 -16.33 10.72 -18.33
C LYS A 121 -16.92 10.96 -16.93
N THR A 122 -17.59 12.10 -16.75
CA THR A 122 -18.34 12.44 -15.54
C THR A 122 -19.77 11.89 -15.60
N PHE A 123 -20.23 11.22 -14.53
CA PHE A 123 -21.59 10.69 -14.43
C PHE A 123 -22.00 10.40 -12.96
N PRO A 124 -23.30 10.27 -12.65
CA PRO A 124 -23.76 9.89 -11.31
C PRO A 124 -23.33 8.48 -10.93
N ALA A 125 -22.80 8.30 -9.72
CA ALA A 125 -22.32 7.01 -9.25
C ALA A 125 -23.46 6.15 -8.66
N SER A 126 -23.64 4.94 -9.18
CA SER A 126 -24.59 3.95 -8.64
C SER A 126 -23.97 2.97 -7.64
N TYR A 127 -22.64 2.97 -7.53
CA TYR A 127 -21.87 2.02 -6.73
C TYR A 127 -20.94 2.71 -5.74
N THR A 128 -20.37 1.92 -4.83
CA THR A 128 -19.33 2.35 -3.92
C THR A 128 -17.95 2.05 -4.47
N TYR A 129 -17.01 2.94 -4.19
CA TYR A 129 -15.63 2.85 -4.63
C TYR A 129 -14.69 3.30 -3.53
N THR A 130 -13.46 2.79 -3.53
CA THR A 130 -12.38 3.38 -2.72
C THR A 130 -11.57 4.32 -3.61
N LYS A 131 -11.60 5.63 -3.33
CA LYS A 131 -10.87 6.62 -4.13
C LYS A 131 -9.37 6.53 -3.85
N LEU A 132 -8.57 6.43 -4.91
CA LEU A 132 -7.11 6.39 -4.83
C LEU A 132 -6.51 7.77 -5.11
N GLY A 133 -7.10 8.51 -6.04
CA GLY A 133 -6.59 9.79 -6.49
C GLY A 133 -7.38 10.35 -7.66
N LYS A 134 -6.79 11.31 -8.35
CA LYS A 134 -7.37 11.94 -9.53
C LYS A 134 -6.30 12.42 -10.50
N ILE A 135 -6.54 12.25 -11.79
CA ILE A 135 -5.76 12.85 -12.87
C ILE A 135 -5.97 14.36 -12.87
N ASN A 136 -4.87 15.12 -12.83
CA ASN A 136 -4.88 16.57 -12.60
C ASN A 136 -5.40 17.36 -13.81
N ASN A 137 -4.86 17.09 -15.00
CA ASN A 137 -5.35 17.61 -16.28
C ASN A 137 -5.86 16.44 -17.13
N THR A 138 -7.14 16.47 -17.48
CA THR A 138 -7.83 15.39 -18.20
C THR A 138 -8.00 15.68 -19.69
N GLU A 139 -7.46 16.80 -20.18
CA GLU A 139 -7.42 17.10 -21.61
C GLU A 139 -6.75 15.96 -22.38
N GLY A 140 -7.43 15.45 -23.41
CA GLY A 140 -6.95 14.34 -24.21
C GLY A 140 -7.05 12.95 -23.57
N LEU A 141 -7.52 12.82 -22.31
CA LEU A 141 -7.58 11.53 -21.62
C LEU A 141 -8.42 10.49 -22.36
N ALA A 142 -9.66 10.84 -22.74
CA ALA A 142 -10.55 9.94 -23.46
C ALA A 142 -9.97 9.52 -24.83
N ALA A 143 -9.28 10.45 -25.51
CA ALA A 143 -8.65 10.17 -26.80
C ALA A 143 -7.45 9.20 -26.64
N ALA A 144 -6.62 9.40 -25.62
CA ALA A 144 -5.49 8.53 -25.32
C ALA A 144 -5.91 7.12 -24.91
N LEU A 145 -6.97 7.01 -24.11
CA LEU A 145 -7.51 5.71 -23.66
C LEU A 145 -8.24 4.95 -24.77
N GLY A 146 -8.79 5.67 -25.77
CA GLY A 146 -9.49 5.07 -26.91
C GLY A 146 -10.75 4.29 -26.52
N THR A 147 -11.34 3.56 -27.47
CA THR A 147 -12.58 2.78 -27.28
C THR A 147 -12.36 1.28 -27.04
N GLY A 148 -11.12 0.80 -27.14
CA GLY A 148 -10.76 -0.60 -26.94
C GLY A 148 -9.92 -0.81 -25.68
N ASN A 149 -9.36 -2.01 -25.53
CA ASN A 149 -8.41 -2.26 -24.45
C ASN A 149 -7.12 -1.46 -24.67
N VAL A 150 -6.51 -1.00 -23.59
CA VAL A 150 -5.32 -0.14 -23.66
C VAL A 150 -4.32 -0.52 -22.56
N SER A 151 -3.04 -0.54 -22.90
CA SER A 151 -1.98 -0.71 -21.91
C SER A 151 -1.69 0.62 -21.21
N VAL A 152 -1.71 0.61 -19.88
CA VAL A 152 -1.48 1.79 -19.04
C VAL A 152 -0.40 1.46 -18.02
N THR A 153 0.57 2.36 -17.89
CA THR A 153 1.65 2.27 -16.91
C THR A 153 1.50 3.35 -15.85
N PHE A 154 1.57 2.95 -14.59
CA PHE A 154 1.48 3.81 -13.41
C PHE A 154 2.83 3.81 -12.68
N GLU A 155 3.38 4.98 -12.42
CA GLU A 155 4.70 5.14 -11.78
C GLU A 155 4.65 6.27 -10.75
N LEU A 156 5.19 6.03 -9.56
CA LEU A 156 5.36 7.09 -8.57
C LEU A 156 6.40 8.10 -9.07
N GLN A 157 6.18 9.39 -8.84
CA GLN A 157 7.14 10.45 -9.15
C GLN A 157 8.00 10.83 -7.95
#